data_AF-A0A7Y7H2L1-F1
#
_entry.id   AF-A0A7Y7H2L1-F1
#
_cell.length_a   1.000
_cell.length_b   1.000
_cell.length_c   1.000
_cell.angle_alpha   90.00
_cell.angle_beta   90.00
_cell.angle_gamma   90.00
#
_symmetry.space_group_name_H-M   'P 1'
#
loop_
_entity.id
_entity.type
_entity.pdbx_description
1 polymer ?
#
loop_
_entity_poly.entity_id
_entity_poly.type
_entity_poly.pdbx_seq_one_letter_code
_entity_poly.pdbx_strand_id
1 'polypeptide(L)'
;MPLNAVRNASHTKIVEALEELKSDNFLLSKWLSNNNVYKNDIIEVLKVEFRKKAPLVPRFYYKNLRHYTAASMVLHNSDGWTFLARAVDSVLAGDIGSAVFFAYYAELRALMSMFAGNGICILDKPHLYIKRNGKAEKFCPTNGTHTAVLEVLKEWIKDNNRTNQLLNWIRVDNTSLQDWLTKSGRAFRITYLAKDWLEKWSVDVTLLTNDHNTRNEVSYRPNTLSPERLNFDYKENILKVLSFLDCCEPSNSDSFYELDKHLLRISLESVFDSLPFGASSSNGNRVKKSKAYKKDFEKFINPLLSNLGKSNTGFLKDFLIRNNEPEDPQILFEAKKPNFDKATNTYQPTPMISRALLLLRLASGNCESMLKESNIKKDDLEFWWGKYGNKHGFWSENNFPDDLKDAWADLRDSLKNIRQFCASENIVNIKSFEKIPSEDILRFKQINRVALWGIGL
;
A
#
# COMPACT_ATOMS: atom_id res chain seq x y z
N MET A 1 -13.44 22.44 0.58
CA MET A 1 -13.29 21.64 1.81
C MET A 1 -12.93 20.21 1.43
N PRO A 2 -12.12 19.48 2.22
CA PRO A 2 -11.75 18.08 1.97
C PRO A 2 -12.98 17.18 1.79
N LEU A 3 -14.01 17.37 2.62
CA LEU A 3 -15.27 16.62 2.57
C LEU A 3 -15.94 16.69 1.18
N ASN A 4 -15.93 17.86 0.55
CA ASN A 4 -16.51 18.02 -0.79
C ASN A 4 -15.70 17.24 -1.83
N ALA A 5 -14.37 17.20 -1.71
CA ALA A 5 -13.53 16.42 -2.61
C ALA A 5 -13.85 14.93 -2.47
N VAL A 6 -13.88 14.38 -1.26
CA VAL A 6 -14.17 12.95 -1.01
C VAL A 6 -15.54 12.54 -1.56
N ARG A 7 -16.58 13.35 -1.31
CA ARG A 7 -17.96 13.03 -1.72
C ARG A 7 -18.22 13.21 -3.21
N ASN A 8 -17.61 14.21 -3.83
CA ASN A 8 -17.94 14.61 -5.21
C ASN A 8 -16.92 14.15 -6.26
N ALA A 9 -15.73 13.68 -5.84
CA ALA A 9 -14.73 13.14 -6.75
C ALA A 9 -15.25 11.89 -7.46
N SER A 10 -14.94 11.78 -8.75
CA SER A 10 -15.48 10.75 -9.63
C SER A 10 -14.39 9.79 -10.05
N HIS A 11 -14.50 8.58 -9.50
CA HIS A 11 -13.74 7.41 -9.92
C HIS A 11 -14.05 7.03 -11.39
N THR A 12 -15.32 7.03 -11.81
CA THR A 12 -15.71 6.75 -13.21
C THR A 12 -15.03 7.69 -14.22
N LYS A 13 -14.85 8.97 -13.89
CA LYS A 13 -14.14 9.92 -14.76
C LYS A 13 -12.63 9.67 -14.83
N ILE A 14 -12.07 8.88 -13.91
CA ILE A 14 -10.70 8.40 -14.00
C ILE A 14 -10.61 7.14 -14.87
N VAL A 15 -11.58 6.21 -14.78
CA VAL A 15 -11.72 5.08 -15.73
C VAL A 15 -11.76 5.59 -17.16
N GLU A 16 -12.70 6.50 -17.47
CA GLU A 16 -12.82 7.09 -18.82
C GLU A 16 -11.51 7.75 -19.27
N ALA A 17 -10.79 8.42 -18.35
CA ALA A 17 -9.52 9.05 -18.67
C ALA A 17 -8.41 8.02 -18.96
N LEU A 18 -8.40 6.89 -18.28
CA LEU A 18 -7.48 5.77 -18.56
C LEU A 18 -7.78 5.12 -19.90
N GLU A 19 -9.06 4.93 -20.25
CA GLU A 19 -9.48 4.44 -21.57
C GLU A 19 -9.03 5.37 -22.69
N GLU A 20 -9.22 6.69 -22.52
CA GLU A 20 -8.72 7.71 -23.46
C GLU A 20 -7.19 7.70 -23.56
N LEU A 21 -6.47 7.52 -22.44
CA LEU A 21 -5.00 7.41 -22.45
C LEU A 21 -4.55 6.14 -23.19
N LYS A 22 -5.25 5.03 -23.01
CA LYS A 22 -4.97 3.80 -23.74
C LYS A 22 -5.08 4.01 -25.25
N SER A 23 -6.16 4.64 -25.72
CA SER A 23 -6.37 4.89 -27.15
C SER A 23 -5.42 5.93 -27.73
N ASP A 24 -5.15 7.02 -27.00
CA ASP A 24 -4.50 8.21 -27.56
C ASP A 24 -2.98 8.24 -27.27
N ASN A 25 -2.54 7.59 -26.19
CA ASN A 25 -1.23 7.83 -25.59
C ASN A 25 -0.38 6.57 -25.47
N PHE A 26 -0.92 5.46 -24.99
CA PHE A 26 -0.13 4.26 -24.74
C PHE A 26 0.38 3.61 -26.04
N LEU A 27 -0.41 3.69 -27.13
CA LEU A 27 0.01 3.31 -28.49
C LEU A 27 1.23 4.11 -28.98
N LEU A 28 1.44 5.32 -28.43
CA LEU A 28 2.58 6.18 -28.72
C LEU A 28 3.65 6.11 -27.61
N SER A 29 3.61 5.05 -26.80
CA SER A 29 4.57 4.75 -25.75
C SER A 29 4.78 5.88 -24.74
N LYS A 30 3.69 6.58 -24.35
CA LYS A 30 3.74 7.74 -23.44
C LYS A 30 2.56 7.76 -22.48
N TRP A 31 2.78 8.28 -21.27
CA TRP A 31 1.73 8.49 -20.28
C TRP A 31 0.77 9.63 -20.61
N LEU A 32 1.29 10.72 -21.20
CA LEU A 32 0.53 11.94 -21.49
C LEU A 32 0.86 12.46 -22.89
N SER A 33 -0.07 13.21 -23.49
CA SER A 33 0.17 13.86 -24.79
C SER A 33 1.24 14.93 -24.64
N ASN A 34 2.00 15.19 -25.71
CA ASN A 34 2.94 16.31 -25.73
C ASN A 34 2.23 17.67 -25.58
N ASN A 35 0.96 17.72 -25.96
CA ASN A 35 0.10 18.91 -25.80
C ASN A 35 -0.64 18.94 -24.45
N ASN A 36 -0.41 17.96 -23.57
CA ASN A 36 -0.96 18.04 -22.22
C ASN A 36 -0.18 19.11 -21.44
N VAL A 37 -0.84 20.23 -21.17
CA VAL A 37 -0.23 21.39 -20.52
C VAL A 37 0.33 21.11 -19.13
N TYR A 38 -0.14 20.06 -18.46
CA TYR A 38 0.28 19.69 -17.10
C TYR A 38 1.46 18.71 -17.06
N LYS A 39 1.94 18.25 -18.23
CA LYS A 39 2.99 17.21 -18.32
C LYS A 39 4.29 17.61 -17.62
N ASN A 40 4.72 18.85 -17.77
CA ASN A 40 6.05 19.30 -17.32
C ASN A 40 6.00 19.98 -15.94
N ASP A 41 5.06 20.89 -15.74
CA ASP A 41 4.90 21.60 -14.47
C ASP A 41 3.44 21.98 -14.25
N ILE A 42 2.68 21.07 -13.63
CA ILE A 42 1.28 21.34 -13.27
C ILE A 42 1.15 22.54 -12.34
N ILE A 43 2.10 22.76 -11.42
CA ILE A 43 1.98 23.82 -10.42
C ILE A 43 2.11 25.19 -11.07
N GLU A 44 3.08 25.36 -11.97
CA GLU A 44 3.26 26.63 -12.67
C GLU A 44 2.09 26.93 -13.60
N VAL A 45 1.57 25.94 -14.32
CA VAL A 45 0.35 26.11 -15.12
C VAL A 45 -0.83 26.51 -14.23
N LEU A 46 -1.00 25.86 -13.06
CA LEU A 46 -2.04 26.22 -12.10
C LEU A 46 -1.82 27.62 -11.48
N LYS A 47 -0.59 28.12 -11.34
CA LYS A 47 -0.34 29.49 -10.87
C LYS A 47 -0.74 30.52 -11.93
N VAL A 48 -0.37 30.29 -13.19
CA VAL A 48 -0.67 31.18 -14.32
C VAL A 48 -2.17 31.22 -14.60
N GLU A 49 -2.79 30.06 -14.74
CA GLU A 49 -4.20 29.92 -15.13
C GLU A 49 -5.17 30.35 -14.02
N PHE A 50 -4.69 30.40 -12.78
CA PHE A 50 -5.52 30.68 -11.62
C PHE A 50 -5.10 31.90 -10.80
N ARG A 51 -4.50 32.90 -11.46
CA ARG A 51 -4.33 34.25 -10.87
C ARG A 51 -5.65 34.87 -10.36
N LYS A 52 -6.82 34.36 -10.79
CA LYS A 52 -8.15 34.73 -10.30
C LYS A 52 -8.61 33.78 -9.17
N LYS A 53 -9.28 34.30 -8.13
CA LYS A 53 -9.91 33.53 -7.02
C LYS A 53 -11.02 32.53 -7.46
N ALA A 54 -11.06 32.14 -8.73
CA ALA A 54 -12.06 31.24 -9.28
C ALA A 54 -11.89 29.81 -8.71
N PRO A 55 -13.00 29.16 -8.29
CA PRO A 55 -12.97 27.81 -7.72
C PRO A 55 -12.84 26.70 -8.77
N LEU A 56 -13.17 26.99 -10.03
CA LEU A 56 -13.19 26.04 -11.15
C LEU A 56 -11.94 26.17 -12.02
N VAL A 57 -11.44 25.03 -12.50
CA VAL A 57 -10.45 25.00 -13.59
C VAL A 57 -11.12 25.48 -14.90
N PRO A 58 -10.43 26.24 -15.78
CA PRO A 58 -11.00 26.60 -17.07
C PRO A 58 -11.34 25.36 -17.91
N ARG A 59 -12.47 25.40 -18.63
CA ARG A 59 -13.04 24.22 -19.32
C ARG A 59 -12.06 23.53 -20.26
N PHE A 60 -11.23 24.31 -20.96
CA PHE A 60 -10.25 23.82 -21.91
C PHE A 60 -9.24 22.84 -21.29
N TYR A 61 -8.98 22.93 -19.99
CA TYR A 61 -7.97 22.13 -19.32
C TYR A 61 -8.51 20.88 -18.60
N TYR A 62 -9.83 20.67 -18.57
CA TYR A 62 -10.40 19.53 -17.84
C TYR A 62 -9.86 18.18 -18.35
N LYS A 63 -9.79 17.97 -19.67
CA LYS A 63 -9.28 16.70 -20.24
C LYS A 63 -7.82 16.46 -19.82
N ASN A 64 -6.95 17.47 -20.00
CA ASN A 64 -5.54 17.40 -19.63
C ASN A 64 -5.34 17.06 -18.15
N LEU A 65 -6.15 17.65 -17.26
CA LEU A 65 -6.05 17.40 -15.83
C LEU A 65 -6.54 15.99 -15.45
N ARG A 66 -7.62 15.52 -16.08
CA ARG A 66 -8.10 14.13 -15.88
C ARG A 66 -7.05 13.12 -16.29
N HIS A 67 -6.46 13.30 -17.48
CA HIS A 67 -5.35 12.48 -17.97
C HIS A 67 -4.15 12.50 -17.02
N TYR A 68 -3.75 13.69 -16.56
CA TYR A 68 -2.66 13.81 -15.58
C TYR A 68 -2.96 13.03 -14.30
N THR A 69 -4.18 13.16 -13.76
CA THR A 69 -4.60 12.51 -12.52
C THR A 69 -4.68 10.99 -12.68
N ALA A 70 -5.19 10.52 -13.82
CA ALA A 70 -5.24 9.10 -14.15
C ALA A 70 -3.83 8.49 -14.27
N ALA A 71 -2.92 9.14 -15.00
CA ALA A 71 -1.54 8.69 -15.14
C ALA A 71 -0.77 8.74 -13.80
N SER A 72 -0.99 9.79 -13.00
CA SER A 72 -0.28 9.97 -11.72
C SER A 72 -0.64 8.91 -10.69
N MET A 73 -1.79 8.25 -10.81
CA MET A 73 -2.17 7.12 -9.95
C MET A 73 -1.12 6.00 -10.01
N VAL A 74 -0.82 5.47 -11.20
CA VAL A 74 0.16 4.38 -11.38
C VAL A 74 1.56 4.86 -11.00
N LEU A 75 1.93 6.07 -11.43
CA LEU A 75 3.26 6.63 -11.17
C LEU A 75 3.52 6.87 -9.67
N HIS A 76 2.54 7.40 -8.94
CA HIS A 76 2.65 7.54 -7.49
C HIS A 76 2.74 6.18 -6.78
N ASN A 77 2.03 5.15 -7.26
CA ASN A 77 2.18 3.80 -6.70
C ASN A 77 3.62 3.28 -6.87
N SER A 78 4.18 3.40 -8.08
CA SER A 78 5.55 2.96 -8.35
C SER A 78 6.60 3.79 -7.62
N ASP A 79 6.40 5.10 -7.49
CA ASP A 79 7.27 5.98 -6.71
C ASP A 79 7.25 5.58 -5.23
N GLY A 80 6.07 5.25 -4.70
CA GLY A 80 5.91 4.83 -3.31
C GLY A 80 6.65 3.52 -3.01
N TRP A 81 6.54 2.52 -3.88
CA TRP A 81 7.35 1.29 -3.80
C TRP A 81 8.86 1.56 -3.92
N THR A 82 9.25 2.53 -4.75
CA THR A 82 10.65 2.97 -4.87
C THR A 82 11.14 3.62 -3.57
N PHE A 83 10.33 4.46 -2.93
CA PHE A 83 10.66 5.03 -1.62
C PHE A 83 10.75 3.95 -0.54
N LEU A 84 9.85 2.96 -0.53
CA LEU A 84 9.93 1.84 0.41
C LEU A 84 11.23 1.05 0.22
N ALA A 85 11.64 0.81 -1.03
CA ALA A 85 12.92 0.19 -1.33
C ALA A 85 14.13 0.99 -0.82
N ARG A 86 14.08 2.32 -0.92
CA ARG A 86 15.10 3.19 -0.31
C ARG A 86 15.08 3.14 1.22
N ALA A 87 13.90 3.03 1.84
CA ALA A 87 13.80 2.86 3.28
C ALA A 87 14.46 1.56 3.74
N VAL A 88 14.22 0.44 3.02
CA VAL A 88 14.89 -0.85 3.27
C VAL A 88 16.40 -0.75 3.10
N ASP A 89 16.87 -0.07 2.06
CA ASP A 89 18.30 0.19 1.85
C ASP A 89 18.91 1.00 3.00
N SER A 90 18.20 2.01 3.51
CA SER A 90 18.64 2.78 4.67
C SER A 90 18.69 1.94 5.96
N VAL A 91 17.75 1.02 6.18
CA VAL A 91 17.81 0.05 7.30
C VAL A 91 19.08 -0.81 7.18
N LEU A 92 19.40 -1.31 5.99
CA LEU A 92 20.66 -2.03 5.73
C LEU A 92 21.89 -1.16 5.96
N ALA A 93 21.84 0.12 5.60
CA ALA A 93 22.94 1.04 5.85
C ALA A 93 23.11 1.39 7.34
N GLY A 94 22.16 1.03 8.21
CA GLY A 94 22.09 1.50 9.59
C GLY A 94 21.71 2.98 9.71
N ASP A 95 21.17 3.58 8.65
CA ASP A 95 20.73 4.98 8.62
C ASP A 95 19.23 5.08 8.94
N ILE A 96 18.93 5.20 10.23
CA ILE A 96 17.56 5.22 10.74
C ILE A 96 16.81 6.49 10.34
N GLY A 97 17.51 7.62 10.29
CA GLY A 97 16.91 8.90 9.87
C GLY A 97 16.42 8.82 8.44
N SER A 98 17.26 8.33 7.52
CA SER A 98 16.86 8.12 6.13
C SER A 98 15.79 7.04 5.97
N ALA A 99 15.85 5.96 6.75
CA ALA A 99 14.82 4.92 6.72
C ALA A 99 13.44 5.47 7.08
N VAL A 100 13.35 6.26 8.15
CA VAL A 100 12.13 6.98 8.55
C VAL A 100 11.70 7.97 7.45
N PHE A 101 12.62 8.75 6.91
CA PHE A 101 12.32 9.71 5.86
C PHE A 101 11.66 9.05 4.65
N PHE A 102 12.29 8.01 4.11
CA PHE A 102 11.79 7.33 2.93
C PHE A 102 10.51 6.52 3.20
N ALA A 103 10.37 5.90 4.37
CA ALA A 103 9.14 5.20 4.73
C ALA A 103 7.94 6.16 4.74
N TYR A 104 8.09 7.36 5.32
CA TYR A 104 7.04 8.38 5.30
C TYR A 104 6.65 8.82 3.88
N TYR A 105 7.63 9.00 2.99
CA TYR A 105 7.33 9.36 1.60
C TYR A 105 6.65 8.22 0.83
N ALA A 106 6.92 6.96 1.19
CA ALA A 106 6.19 5.82 0.67
C ALA A 106 4.72 5.85 1.12
N GLU A 107 4.42 6.12 2.40
CA GLU A 107 3.04 6.32 2.90
C GLU A 107 2.32 7.43 2.13
N LEU A 108 3.00 8.58 1.96
CA LEU A 108 2.46 9.74 1.27
C LEU A 108 2.11 9.40 -0.19
N ARG A 109 3.02 8.75 -0.91
CA ARG A 109 2.82 8.36 -2.31
C ARG A 109 1.72 7.33 -2.49
N ALA A 110 1.62 6.35 -1.58
CA ALA A 110 0.54 5.39 -1.58
C ALA A 110 -0.84 6.06 -1.47
N LEU A 111 -0.99 6.99 -0.52
CA LEU A 111 -2.23 7.75 -0.34
C LEU A 111 -2.55 8.64 -1.55
N MET A 112 -1.54 9.33 -2.10
CA MET A 112 -1.72 10.13 -3.32
C MET A 112 -2.17 9.28 -4.51
N SER A 113 -1.61 8.07 -4.69
CA SER A 113 -2.03 7.13 -5.72
C SER A 113 -3.49 6.72 -5.53
N MET A 114 -3.86 6.30 -4.32
CA MET A 114 -5.23 5.89 -3.98
C MET A 114 -6.25 7.02 -4.25
N PHE A 115 -5.92 8.25 -3.85
CA PHE A 115 -6.75 9.42 -4.10
C PHE A 115 -6.86 9.77 -5.58
N ALA A 116 -5.77 9.68 -6.33
CA ALA A 116 -5.76 9.96 -7.77
C ALA A 116 -6.68 9.01 -8.55
N GLY A 117 -6.64 7.70 -8.26
CA GLY A 117 -7.56 6.72 -8.87
C GLY A 117 -9.04 6.97 -8.58
N ASN A 118 -9.33 7.80 -7.58
CA ASN A 118 -10.68 8.18 -7.19
C ASN A 118 -11.04 9.62 -7.55
N GLY A 119 -10.21 10.30 -8.35
CA GLY A 119 -10.45 11.62 -8.89
C GLY A 119 -10.02 12.76 -7.98
N ILE A 120 -9.18 12.52 -6.98
CA ILE A 120 -8.60 13.55 -6.10
C ILE A 120 -7.11 13.71 -6.43
N CYS A 121 -6.72 14.87 -6.91
CA CYS A 121 -5.36 15.21 -7.29
C CYS A 121 -4.71 16.08 -6.20
N ILE A 122 -3.76 15.49 -5.47
CA ILE A 122 -2.94 16.17 -4.47
C ILE A 122 -1.66 16.69 -5.14
N LEU A 123 -1.27 17.92 -4.79
CA LEU A 123 -0.29 18.76 -5.49
C LEU A 123 0.41 19.68 -4.48
N ASP A 124 1.44 20.44 -4.87
CA ASP A 124 2.03 21.51 -4.03
C ASP A 124 1.20 22.81 -4.11
N LYS A 125 -0.06 22.72 -3.67
CA LYS A 125 -1.13 23.76 -3.69
C LYS A 125 -1.37 24.48 -5.05
N PRO A 126 -2.63 24.70 -5.45
CA PRO A 126 -3.87 24.19 -4.86
C PRO A 126 -4.09 22.70 -5.20
N HIS A 127 -4.90 22.01 -4.39
CA HIS A 127 -5.35 20.65 -4.69
C HIS A 127 -6.65 20.65 -5.46
N LEU A 128 -6.91 19.59 -6.21
CA LEU A 128 -8.01 19.53 -7.18
C LEU A 128 -8.78 18.22 -7.05
N TYR A 129 -10.06 18.24 -7.39
CA TYR A 129 -10.84 17.01 -7.56
C TYR A 129 -11.72 17.08 -8.81
N ILE A 130 -11.94 15.93 -9.44
CA ILE A 130 -12.68 15.76 -10.70
C ILE A 130 -14.10 15.32 -10.37
N LYS A 131 -15.08 16.13 -10.73
CA LYS A 131 -16.51 15.84 -10.51
C LYS A 131 -17.05 14.83 -11.52
N ARG A 132 -18.22 14.28 -11.20
CA ARG A 132 -18.97 13.36 -12.10
C ARG A 132 -19.28 13.95 -13.49
N ASN A 133 -19.39 15.26 -13.61
CA ASN A 133 -19.56 15.93 -14.90
C ASN A 133 -18.23 16.22 -15.64
N GLY A 134 -17.11 15.66 -15.16
CA GLY A 134 -15.78 15.82 -15.74
C GLY A 134 -15.11 17.17 -15.46
N LYS A 135 -15.78 18.12 -14.79
CA LYS A 135 -15.19 19.40 -14.38
C LYS A 135 -14.29 19.22 -13.17
N ALA A 136 -13.26 20.05 -13.03
CA ALA A 136 -12.38 20.04 -11.88
C ALA A 136 -12.56 21.28 -10.99
N GLU A 137 -12.46 21.08 -9.68
CA GLU A 137 -12.61 22.11 -8.64
C GLU A 137 -11.48 22.06 -7.61
N LYS A 138 -11.16 23.23 -7.04
CA LYS A 138 -10.17 23.35 -5.97
C LYS A 138 -10.71 22.94 -4.61
N PHE A 139 -9.82 22.42 -3.79
CA PHE A 139 -10.02 22.33 -2.35
C PHE A 139 -8.69 22.58 -1.61
N CYS A 140 -8.79 22.94 -0.34
CA CYS A 140 -7.65 23.26 0.53
C CYS A 140 -6.56 24.10 -0.14
N PRO A 141 -6.90 25.28 -0.71
CA PRO A 141 -6.02 26.01 -1.62
C PRO A 141 -4.71 26.50 -0.98
N THR A 142 -4.63 26.51 0.35
CA THR A 142 -3.50 27.01 1.13
C THR A 142 -2.70 25.89 1.82
N ASN A 143 -3.26 24.69 1.89
CA ASN A 143 -2.64 23.61 2.66
C ASN A 143 -1.47 23.03 1.87
N GLY A 144 -0.39 22.67 2.57
CA GLY A 144 0.68 21.89 1.96
C GLY A 144 0.24 20.45 1.71
N THR A 145 0.98 19.76 0.83
CA THR A 145 0.74 18.37 0.43
C THR A 145 0.44 17.43 1.60
N HIS A 146 1.29 17.42 2.64
CA HIS A 146 1.15 16.54 3.80
C HIS A 146 -0.15 16.77 4.56
N THR A 147 -0.47 18.03 4.84
CA THR A 147 -1.70 18.42 5.55
C THR A 147 -2.94 18.02 4.75
N ALA A 148 -2.94 18.27 3.44
CA ALA A 148 -4.07 17.93 2.59
C ALA A 148 -4.30 16.42 2.47
N VAL A 149 -3.24 15.61 2.40
CA VAL A 149 -3.36 14.15 2.42
C VAL A 149 -4.06 13.69 3.71
N LEU A 150 -3.59 14.16 4.87
CA LEU A 150 -4.17 13.76 6.16
C LEU A 150 -5.63 14.23 6.30
N GLU A 151 -5.97 15.42 5.81
CA GLU A 151 -7.34 15.93 5.84
C GLU A 151 -8.28 15.16 4.91
N VAL A 152 -7.84 14.81 3.70
CA VAL A 152 -8.63 13.97 2.79
C VAL A 152 -8.84 12.59 3.40
N LEU A 153 -7.79 12.01 3.98
CA LEU A 153 -7.86 10.71 4.63
C LEU A 153 -8.85 10.69 5.81
N LYS A 154 -8.84 11.73 6.65
CA LYS A 154 -9.80 11.91 7.75
C LYS A 154 -11.25 11.90 7.27
N GLU A 155 -11.53 12.52 6.13
CA GLU A 155 -12.88 12.53 5.56
C GLU A 155 -13.20 11.24 4.79
N TRP A 156 -12.19 10.60 4.20
CA TRP A 156 -12.32 9.33 3.49
C TRP A 156 -12.77 8.19 4.41
N ILE A 157 -12.12 8.02 5.56
CA ILE A 157 -12.41 6.94 6.53
C ILE A 157 -13.86 7.04 7.05
N LYS A 158 -14.42 8.26 7.08
CA LYS A 158 -15.81 8.51 7.50
C LYS A 158 -16.85 8.20 6.41
N ASP A 159 -16.44 8.05 5.16
CA ASP A 159 -17.33 7.77 4.04
C ASP A 159 -17.46 6.25 3.82
N ASN A 160 -18.64 5.70 4.16
CA ASN A 160 -18.89 4.27 4.08
C ASN A 160 -18.71 3.69 2.68
N ASN A 161 -19.05 4.44 1.62
CA ASN A 161 -18.92 3.94 0.25
C ASN A 161 -17.44 3.80 -0.12
N ARG A 162 -16.63 4.79 0.24
CA ARG A 162 -15.19 4.79 0.01
C ARG A 162 -14.48 3.73 0.83
N THR A 163 -14.85 3.58 2.09
CA THR A 163 -14.26 2.59 3.00
C THR A 163 -14.63 1.16 2.59
N ASN A 164 -15.86 0.92 2.12
CA ASN A 164 -16.25 -0.39 1.59
C ASN A 164 -15.52 -0.75 0.29
N GLN A 165 -15.19 0.24 -0.55
CA GLN A 165 -14.45 0.01 -1.80
C GLN A 165 -13.08 -0.64 -1.56
N LEU A 166 -12.41 -0.32 -0.45
CA LEU A 166 -11.11 -0.91 -0.07
C LEU A 166 -11.18 -2.43 0.08
N LEU A 167 -12.32 -2.96 0.53
CA LEU A 167 -12.52 -4.39 0.71
C LEU A 167 -12.56 -5.15 -0.62
N ASN A 168 -12.80 -4.46 -1.74
CA ASN A 168 -12.74 -5.08 -3.07
C ASN A 168 -11.30 -5.26 -3.56
N TRP A 169 -10.35 -4.51 -3.01
CA TRP A 169 -8.96 -4.51 -3.45
C TRP A 169 -8.13 -5.63 -2.82
N ILE A 170 -8.63 -6.24 -1.74
CA ILE A 170 -8.03 -7.39 -1.05
C ILE A 170 -8.70 -8.66 -1.56
N ARG A 171 -7.90 -9.64 -2.01
CA ARG A 171 -8.41 -10.85 -2.65
C ARG A 171 -7.65 -12.08 -2.17
N VAL A 172 -8.39 -13.15 -1.95
CA VAL A 172 -7.85 -14.48 -1.63
C VAL A 172 -8.54 -15.49 -2.53
N ASP A 173 -7.76 -16.23 -3.30
CA ASP A 173 -8.25 -17.16 -4.32
C ASP A 173 -9.25 -16.48 -5.24
N ASN A 174 -8.84 -15.34 -5.82
CA ASN A 174 -9.65 -14.50 -6.70
C ASN A 174 -10.96 -13.95 -6.10
N THR A 175 -11.23 -14.14 -4.81
CA THR A 175 -12.46 -13.72 -4.15
C THR A 175 -12.17 -12.48 -3.29
N SER A 176 -12.93 -11.41 -3.48
CA SER A 176 -12.72 -10.17 -2.73
C SER A 176 -13.04 -10.35 -1.25
N LEU A 177 -12.38 -9.59 -0.37
CA LEU A 177 -12.71 -9.56 1.05
C LEU A 177 -14.16 -9.13 1.27
N GLN A 178 -14.70 -8.22 0.45
CA GLN A 178 -16.12 -7.86 0.48
C GLN A 178 -17.03 -9.07 0.23
N ASP A 179 -16.73 -9.92 -0.75
CA ASP A 179 -17.51 -11.12 -1.05
C ASP A 179 -17.44 -12.15 0.07
N TRP A 180 -16.25 -12.38 0.62
CA TRP A 180 -16.05 -13.24 1.80
C TRP A 180 -16.94 -12.80 2.97
N LEU A 181 -16.92 -11.51 3.29
CA LEU A 181 -17.69 -10.96 4.39
C LEU A 181 -19.19 -10.97 4.10
N THR A 182 -19.60 -10.72 2.86
CA THR A 182 -21.02 -10.76 2.45
C THR A 182 -21.57 -12.19 2.54
N LYS A 183 -20.81 -13.17 2.06
CA LYS A 183 -21.18 -14.59 2.05
C LYS A 183 -21.14 -15.25 3.43
N SER A 184 -20.54 -14.59 4.42
CA SER A 184 -20.67 -14.99 5.83
C SER A 184 -22.10 -14.83 6.38
N GLY A 185 -23.01 -14.21 5.60
CA GLY A 185 -24.38 -13.92 6.01
C GLY A 185 -24.50 -12.73 6.96
N ARG A 186 -23.43 -11.92 7.09
CA ARG A 186 -23.32 -10.82 8.07
C ARG A 186 -23.02 -9.46 7.41
N ALA A 187 -23.61 -9.23 6.24
CA ALA A 187 -23.37 -8.04 5.42
C ALA A 187 -23.55 -6.69 6.16
N PHE A 188 -24.45 -6.61 7.14
CA PHE A 188 -24.70 -5.40 7.92
C PHE A 188 -23.51 -4.94 8.79
N ARG A 189 -22.52 -5.79 9.06
CA ARG A 189 -21.33 -5.45 9.86
C ARG A 189 -20.10 -5.05 9.04
N ILE A 190 -20.18 -5.14 7.71
CA ILE A 190 -19.05 -4.88 6.80
C ILE A 190 -18.50 -3.46 6.96
N THR A 191 -19.39 -2.47 7.03
CA THR A 191 -19.00 -1.05 7.17
C THR A 191 -18.22 -0.78 8.46
N TYR A 192 -18.67 -1.36 9.58
CA TYR A 192 -17.97 -1.21 10.87
C TYR A 192 -16.61 -1.88 10.83
N LEU A 193 -16.52 -3.07 10.24
CA LEU A 193 -15.26 -3.78 10.08
C LEU A 193 -14.28 -3.00 9.20
N ALA A 194 -14.72 -2.48 8.05
CA ALA A 194 -13.85 -1.72 7.16
C ALA A 194 -13.31 -0.44 7.81
N LYS A 195 -14.13 0.23 8.64
CA LYS A 195 -13.69 1.38 9.43
C LYS A 195 -12.69 0.96 10.52
N ASP A 196 -13.00 -0.11 11.26
CA ASP A 196 -12.13 -0.66 12.31
C ASP A 196 -10.78 -1.12 11.72
N TRP A 197 -10.81 -1.69 10.52
CA TRP A 197 -9.67 -2.14 9.74
C TRP A 197 -8.72 -0.98 9.40
N LEU A 198 -9.29 0.10 8.86
CA LEU A 198 -8.55 1.32 8.56
C LEU A 198 -7.96 1.94 9.83
N GLU A 199 -8.77 2.13 10.86
CA GLU A 199 -8.33 2.80 12.09
C GLU A 199 -7.32 1.96 12.89
N LYS A 200 -7.48 0.63 12.96
CA LYS A 200 -6.62 -0.21 13.81
C LYS A 200 -5.41 -0.81 13.11
N TRP A 201 -5.45 -1.06 11.79
CA TRP A 201 -4.46 -1.93 11.16
C TRP A 201 -3.55 -1.24 10.15
N SER A 202 -3.92 -0.10 9.57
CA SER A 202 -3.14 0.48 8.45
C SER A 202 -3.19 2.00 8.32
N VAL A 203 -4.22 2.68 8.84
CA VAL A 203 -4.52 4.08 8.54
C VAL A 203 -5.01 4.81 9.80
N ASP A 204 -4.29 4.66 10.91
CA ASP A 204 -4.50 5.52 12.07
C ASP A 204 -3.94 6.91 11.76
N VAL A 205 -4.83 7.88 11.59
CA VAL A 205 -4.47 9.27 11.30
C VAL A 205 -3.58 9.87 12.39
N THR A 206 -3.71 9.43 13.64
CA THR A 206 -2.85 9.85 14.75
C THR A 206 -1.43 9.34 14.54
N LEU A 207 -1.27 8.05 14.19
CA LEU A 207 0.04 7.48 13.89
C LEU A 207 0.67 8.18 12.68
N LEU A 208 -0.07 8.38 11.59
CA LEU A 208 0.43 9.09 10.40
C LEU A 208 0.79 10.56 10.67
N THR A 209 0.09 11.20 11.63
CA THR A 209 0.46 12.54 12.10
C THR A 209 1.79 12.49 12.87
N ASN A 210 1.98 11.48 13.72
CA ASN A 210 3.24 11.26 14.41
C ASN A 210 4.38 10.89 13.44
N ASP A 211 4.08 10.17 12.36
CA ASP A 211 5.01 9.86 11.28
C ASP A 211 5.50 11.12 10.57
N HIS A 212 4.59 12.02 10.24
CA HIS A 212 4.95 13.33 9.70
C HIS A 212 5.87 14.13 10.66
N ASN A 213 5.55 14.14 11.95
CA ASN A 213 6.35 14.86 12.95
C ASN A 213 7.74 14.26 13.11
N THR A 214 7.85 12.94 13.26
CA THR A 214 9.12 12.22 13.39
C THR A 214 9.95 12.38 12.12
N ARG A 215 9.34 12.32 10.93
CA ARG A 215 10.03 12.63 9.68
C ARG A 215 10.62 14.04 9.70
N ASN A 216 9.87 15.05 10.11
CA ASN A 216 10.37 16.42 10.19
C ASN A 216 11.58 16.52 11.15
N GLU A 217 11.50 15.87 12.31
CA GLU A 217 12.60 15.84 13.28
C GLU A 217 13.89 15.27 12.67
N VAL A 218 13.83 14.09 12.03
CA VAL A 218 15.02 13.44 11.43
C VAL A 218 15.51 14.10 10.14
N SER A 219 14.68 14.96 9.52
CA SER A 219 15.04 15.68 8.27
C SER A 219 15.73 17.02 8.55
N TYR A 220 15.28 17.75 9.56
CA TYR A 220 15.74 19.11 9.81
C TYR A 220 16.82 19.19 10.90
N ARG A 221 16.95 18.18 11.75
CA ARG A 221 17.96 18.16 12.81
C ARG A 221 19.14 17.27 12.43
N PRO A 222 20.39 17.68 12.72
CA PRO A 222 21.54 16.81 12.57
C PRO A 222 21.40 15.59 13.48
N ASN A 223 21.21 14.42 12.88
CA ASN A 223 20.93 13.17 13.59
C ASN A 223 22.06 12.74 14.54
N THR A 224 23.31 13.11 14.24
CA THR A 224 24.50 12.76 15.04
C THR A 224 24.66 13.59 16.32
N LEU A 225 23.85 14.64 16.53
CA LEU A 225 23.85 15.39 17.79
C LEU A 225 23.10 14.66 18.93
N SER A 226 22.32 13.63 18.59
CA SER A 226 21.60 12.80 19.56
C SER A 226 21.66 11.32 19.13
N PRO A 227 22.88 10.73 19.07
CA PRO A 227 23.09 9.39 18.52
C PRO A 227 22.36 8.30 19.29
N GLU A 228 22.09 8.51 20.58
CA GLU A 228 21.30 7.61 21.42
C GLU A 228 19.89 7.40 20.89
N ARG A 229 19.31 8.39 20.19
CA ARG A 229 17.97 8.28 19.59
C ARG A 229 17.92 7.39 18.36
N LEU A 230 19.09 7.00 17.85
CA LEU A 230 19.26 6.16 16.67
C LEU A 230 19.76 4.76 17.06
N ASN A 231 19.74 4.41 18.35
CA ASN A 231 20.13 3.07 18.79
C ASN A 231 19.22 2.03 18.13
N PHE A 232 19.87 1.07 17.47
CA PHE A 232 19.25 0.21 16.47
C PHE A 232 19.77 -1.22 16.64
N ASP A 233 18.86 -2.14 16.97
CA ASP A 233 19.17 -3.57 16.86
C ASP A 233 19.19 -3.93 15.37
N TYR A 234 20.40 -4.01 14.82
CA TYR A 234 20.60 -4.22 13.40
C TYR A 234 20.03 -5.57 12.93
N LYS A 235 20.29 -6.64 13.69
CA LYS A 235 19.84 -7.99 13.32
C LYS A 235 18.32 -8.09 13.39
N GLU A 236 17.71 -7.59 14.47
CA GLU A 236 16.27 -7.66 14.66
C GLU A 236 15.52 -6.91 13.56
N ASN A 237 15.98 -5.71 13.19
CA ASN A 237 15.32 -4.91 12.17
C ASN A 237 15.45 -5.51 10.77
N ILE A 238 16.60 -6.11 10.42
CA ILE A 238 16.73 -6.84 9.16
C ILE A 238 15.78 -8.04 9.12
N LEU A 239 15.71 -8.82 10.19
CA LEU A 239 14.77 -9.96 10.29
C LEU A 239 13.30 -9.52 10.19
N LYS A 240 12.95 -8.38 10.80
CA LYS A 240 11.61 -7.78 10.64
C LYS A 240 11.34 -7.41 9.20
N VAL A 241 12.24 -6.66 8.56
CA VAL A 241 12.06 -6.27 7.15
C VAL A 241 11.93 -7.49 6.25
N LEU A 242 12.79 -8.51 6.42
CA LEU A 242 12.67 -9.78 5.70
C LEU A 242 11.28 -10.40 5.86
N SER A 243 10.73 -10.43 7.07
CA SER A 243 9.37 -10.95 7.32
C SER A 243 8.26 -10.09 6.68
N PHE A 244 8.49 -8.78 6.54
CA PHE A 244 7.55 -7.89 5.87
C PHE A 244 7.56 -8.14 4.36
N LEU A 245 8.74 -8.42 3.79
CA LEU A 245 8.86 -8.69 2.36
C LEU A 245 8.19 -10.00 1.97
N ASP A 246 8.20 -11.03 2.82
CA ASP A 246 7.46 -12.28 2.57
C ASP A 246 5.96 -12.03 2.32
N CYS A 247 5.39 -10.99 2.94
CA CYS A 247 3.98 -10.62 2.74
C CYS A 247 3.68 -10.11 1.31
N CYS A 248 4.71 -9.78 0.52
CA CYS A 248 4.58 -9.31 -0.86
C CYS A 248 4.62 -10.44 -1.90
N GLU A 249 4.77 -11.69 -1.46
CA GLU A 249 4.82 -12.84 -2.33
C GLU A 249 3.51 -13.00 -3.14
N PRO A 250 3.59 -13.01 -4.49
CA PRO A 250 2.44 -13.29 -5.32
C PRO A 250 2.16 -14.80 -5.37
N SER A 251 0.90 -15.14 -5.61
CA SER A 251 0.48 -16.46 -6.07
C SER A 251 0.02 -16.41 -7.53
N ASN A 252 -0.27 -17.57 -8.10
CA ASN A 252 -0.87 -17.64 -9.43
C ASN A 252 -2.19 -16.85 -9.53
N SER A 253 -2.99 -16.83 -8.45
CA SER A 253 -4.30 -16.17 -8.44
C SER A 253 -4.24 -14.70 -8.04
N ASP A 254 -3.39 -14.32 -7.09
CA ASP A 254 -3.46 -13.01 -6.43
C ASP A 254 -2.05 -12.43 -6.23
N SER A 255 -1.91 -11.11 -6.43
CA SER A 255 -0.60 -10.42 -6.39
C SER A 255 0.00 -10.28 -4.98
N PHE A 256 -0.80 -10.50 -3.93
CA PHE A 256 -0.40 -10.38 -2.52
C PHE A 256 -1.07 -11.47 -1.67
N TYR A 257 -1.10 -12.70 -2.18
CA TYR A 257 -1.84 -13.79 -1.56
C TYR A 257 -1.47 -13.98 -0.08
N GLU A 258 -0.17 -13.92 0.24
CA GLU A 258 0.34 -14.14 1.59
C GLU A 258 -0.18 -13.09 2.59
N LEU A 259 -0.11 -11.80 2.27
CA LEU A 259 -0.69 -10.77 3.14
C LEU A 259 -2.23 -10.87 3.21
N ASP A 260 -2.87 -11.07 2.06
CA ASP A 260 -4.32 -11.01 1.93
C ASP A 260 -5.01 -12.16 2.67
N LYS A 261 -4.43 -13.38 2.69
CA LYS A 261 -4.97 -14.49 3.49
C LYS A 261 -4.96 -14.14 4.98
N HIS A 262 -3.91 -13.49 5.49
CA HIS A 262 -3.86 -13.05 6.89
C HIS A 262 -4.91 -12.00 7.17
N LEU A 263 -5.05 -10.99 6.30
CA LEU A 263 -6.09 -9.95 6.40
C LEU A 263 -7.50 -10.57 6.41
N LEU A 264 -7.76 -11.55 5.53
CA LEU A 264 -9.01 -12.29 5.52
C LEU A 264 -9.28 -13.00 6.85
N ARG A 265 -8.30 -13.73 7.39
CA ARG A 265 -8.45 -14.45 8.66
C ARG A 265 -8.85 -13.50 9.79
N ILE A 266 -8.09 -12.44 10.01
CA ILE A 266 -8.35 -11.51 11.11
C ILE A 266 -9.68 -10.75 10.92
N SER A 267 -10.10 -10.49 9.68
CA SER A 267 -11.41 -9.93 9.37
C SER A 267 -12.55 -10.89 9.71
N LEU A 268 -12.43 -12.17 9.34
CA LEU A 268 -13.42 -13.19 9.67
C LEU A 268 -13.48 -13.47 11.18
N GLU A 269 -12.35 -13.49 11.86
CA GLU A 269 -12.29 -13.58 13.33
C GLU A 269 -12.99 -12.39 13.98
N SER A 270 -12.76 -11.16 13.50
CA SER A 270 -13.44 -9.97 14.02
C SER A 270 -14.96 -10.04 13.85
N VAL A 271 -15.44 -10.54 12.70
CA VAL A 271 -16.87 -10.79 12.48
C VAL A 271 -17.40 -11.84 13.47
N PHE A 272 -16.68 -12.94 13.65
CA PHE A 272 -17.06 -14.02 14.56
C PHE A 272 -17.09 -13.57 16.03
N ASP A 273 -16.06 -12.85 16.48
CA ASP A 273 -15.93 -12.34 17.84
C ASP A 273 -17.03 -11.32 18.19
N SER A 274 -17.64 -10.68 17.18
CA SER A 274 -18.77 -9.76 17.37
C SER A 274 -20.14 -10.44 17.57
N LEU A 275 -20.21 -11.77 17.45
CA LEU A 275 -21.45 -12.53 17.60
C LEU A 275 -21.81 -12.74 19.09
N PRO A 276 -23.11 -12.81 19.46
CA PRO A 276 -23.53 -13.05 20.85
C PRO A 276 -23.02 -14.36 21.45
N PHE A 277 -22.71 -15.35 20.60
CA PHE A 277 -22.11 -16.63 20.95
C PHE A 277 -20.63 -16.72 20.57
N GLY A 278 -20.10 -15.69 19.90
CA GLY A 278 -18.65 -15.52 19.74
C GLY A 278 -18.09 -15.30 21.13
N ALA A 279 -17.05 -16.04 21.51
CA ALA A 279 -16.46 -15.92 22.83
C ALA A 279 -16.15 -14.45 23.10
N SER A 280 -16.84 -13.86 24.09
CA SER A 280 -16.66 -12.47 24.51
C SER A 280 -15.23 -12.34 25.04
N SER A 281 -14.28 -12.04 24.14
CA SER A 281 -12.87 -12.12 24.42
C SER A 281 -12.33 -10.74 24.78
N SER A 282 -12.45 -10.41 26.06
CA SER A 282 -11.59 -9.42 26.72
C SER A 282 -10.12 -9.89 26.83
N ASN A 283 -9.78 -11.12 26.39
CA ASN A 283 -8.48 -11.78 26.62
C ASN A 283 -7.71 -12.22 25.35
N GLY A 284 -7.69 -11.41 24.29
CA GLY A 284 -6.66 -11.44 23.22
C GLY A 284 -6.31 -12.78 22.53
N ASN A 285 -5.13 -12.84 21.90
CA ASN A 285 -4.65 -13.98 21.06
C ASN A 285 -4.61 -15.35 21.77
N ARG A 286 -4.61 -15.39 23.11
CA ARG A 286 -4.67 -16.66 23.88
C ARG A 286 -6.02 -17.37 23.71
N VAL A 287 -7.13 -16.63 23.63
CA VAL A 287 -8.47 -17.20 23.44
C VAL A 287 -8.61 -17.83 22.06
N LYS A 288 -8.06 -17.18 21.03
CA LYS A 288 -8.08 -17.65 19.63
C LYS A 288 -7.33 -18.97 19.39
N LYS A 289 -6.39 -19.31 20.27
CA LYS A 289 -5.63 -20.57 20.23
C LYS A 289 -6.32 -21.72 20.99
N SER A 290 -7.39 -21.45 21.74
CA SER A 290 -8.08 -22.49 22.51
C SER A 290 -8.78 -23.49 21.58
N LYS A 291 -8.79 -24.78 21.97
CA LYS A 291 -9.48 -25.83 21.20
C LYS A 291 -10.98 -25.55 21.03
N ALA A 292 -11.61 -24.94 22.04
CA ALA A 292 -13.01 -24.55 22.01
C ALA A 292 -13.28 -23.48 20.94
N TYR A 293 -12.50 -22.39 20.95
CA TYR A 293 -12.62 -21.33 19.94
C TYR A 293 -12.43 -21.87 18.53
N LYS A 294 -11.36 -22.65 18.29
CA LYS A 294 -11.09 -23.24 16.98
C LYS A 294 -12.25 -24.09 16.46
N LYS A 295 -12.86 -24.90 17.34
CA LYS A 295 -14.00 -25.74 16.98
C LYS A 295 -15.23 -24.92 16.59
N ASP A 296 -15.54 -23.84 17.32
CA ASP A 296 -16.69 -23.01 17.02
C ASP A 296 -16.46 -22.09 15.82
N PHE A 297 -15.23 -21.59 15.66
CA PHE A 297 -14.83 -20.85 14.47
C PHE A 297 -14.84 -21.74 13.22
N GLU A 298 -14.43 -23.01 13.33
CA GLU A 298 -14.53 -23.97 12.24
C GLU A 298 -15.98 -24.20 11.78
N LYS A 299 -16.93 -24.27 12.73
CA LYS A 299 -18.37 -24.34 12.40
C LYS A 299 -18.86 -23.08 11.67
N PHE A 300 -18.25 -21.93 11.91
CA PHE A 300 -18.52 -20.69 11.19
C PHE A 300 -17.88 -20.68 9.79
N ILE A 301 -16.67 -21.22 9.63
CA ILE A 301 -15.92 -21.23 8.38
C ILE A 301 -16.43 -22.26 7.37
N ASN A 302 -16.83 -23.47 7.79
CA ASN A 302 -17.26 -24.53 6.87
C ASN A 302 -18.46 -24.13 5.97
N PRO A 303 -19.56 -23.53 6.50
CA PRO A 303 -20.64 -23.05 5.65
C PRO A 303 -20.22 -21.92 4.70
N LEU A 304 -19.33 -21.03 5.16
CA LEU A 304 -18.81 -19.92 4.36
C LEU A 304 -18.04 -20.42 3.13
N LEU A 305 -17.11 -21.36 3.33
CA LEU A 305 -16.37 -21.98 2.24
C LEU A 305 -17.30 -22.67 1.24
N SER A 306 -18.29 -23.41 1.74
CA SER A 306 -19.33 -24.05 0.92
C SER A 306 -20.11 -23.03 0.07
N ASN A 307 -20.53 -21.91 0.67
CA ASN A 307 -21.27 -20.84 0.01
C ASN A 307 -20.46 -20.11 -1.08
N LEU A 308 -19.13 -20.18 -1.00
CA LEU A 308 -18.20 -19.62 -1.96
C LEU A 308 -17.73 -20.65 -3.00
N GLY A 309 -18.22 -21.90 -2.95
CA GLY A 309 -17.76 -22.98 -3.81
C GLY A 309 -16.30 -23.37 -3.56
N LYS A 310 -15.76 -23.08 -2.37
CA LYS A 310 -14.38 -23.39 -1.98
C LYS A 310 -14.34 -24.70 -1.21
N SER A 311 -13.20 -25.40 -1.29
CA SER A 311 -13.03 -26.67 -0.59
C SER A 311 -13.09 -26.49 0.93
N ASN A 312 -13.91 -27.31 1.60
CA ASN A 312 -13.96 -27.42 3.06
C ASN A 312 -12.83 -28.29 3.64
N THR A 313 -11.87 -28.65 2.81
CA THR A 313 -10.69 -29.43 3.17
C THR A 313 -9.48 -28.81 2.48
N GLY A 314 -8.33 -28.73 3.17
CA GLY A 314 -7.09 -28.25 2.60
C GLY A 314 -6.57 -26.95 3.20
N PHE A 315 -5.50 -26.46 2.58
CA PHE A 315 -4.60 -25.47 3.17
C PHE A 315 -5.28 -24.18 3.64
N LEU A 316 -6.13 -23.57 2.82
CA LEU A 316 -6.79 -22.31 3.18
C LEU A 316 -7.68 -22.47 4.43
N LYS A 317 -8.43 -23.57 4.53
CA LYS A 317 -9.24 -23.83 5.73
C LYS A 317 -8.35 -23.96 6.95
N ASP A 318 -7.31 -24.79 6.88
CA ASP A 318 -6.39 -25.02 8.00
C ASP A 318 -5.66 -23.74 8.41
N PHE A 319 -5.33 -22.88 7.45
CA PHE A 319 -4.78 -21.57 7.69
C PHE A 319 -5.77 -20.65 8.43
N LEU A 320 -7.02 -20.56 7.96
CA LEU A 320 -8.06 -19.70 8.54
C LEU A 320 -8.33 -20.07 10.00
N ILE A 321 -8.37 -21.38 10.33
CA ILE A 321 -8.60 -21.87 11.69
C ILE A 321 -7.32 -22.00 12.54
N ARG A 322 -6.20 -21.42 12.08
CA ARG A 322 -4.90 -21.38 12.78
C ARG A 322 -4.30 -22.76 13.07
N ASN A 323 -4.51 -23.75 12.20
CA ASN A 323 -3.91 -25.09 12.31
C ASN A 323 -2.48 -25.14 11.76
N ASN A 324 -2.24 -24.61 10.56
CA ASN A 324 -0.91 -24.66 9.92
C ASN A 324 -0.04 -23.46 10.29
N GLU A 325 -0.60 -22.24 10.22
CA GLU A 325 0.11 -21.00 10.52
C GLU A 325 -0.63 -20.26 11.65
N PRO A 326 -0.32 -20.53 12.93
CA PRO A 326 -1.12 -20.02 14.04
C PRO A 326 -0.92 -18.54 14.35
N GLU A 327 0.21 -17.95 13.95
CA GLU A 327 0.54 -16.55 14.22
C GLU A 327 0.14 -15.63 13.05
N ASP A 328 -0.10 -14.35 13.36
CA ASP A 328 -0.22 -13.29 12.35
C ASP A 328 1.19 -12.75 12.01
N PRO A 329 1.39 -12.19 10.81
CA PRO A 329 2.70 -11.68 10.40
C PRO A 329 3.10 -10.46 11.22
N GLN A 330 4.40 -10.32 11.48
CA GLN A 330 4.96 -9.24 12.32
C GLN A 330 4.56 -7.84 11.84
N ILE A 331 4.41 -7.67 10.52
CA ILE A 331 4.00 -6.40 9.90
C ILE A 331 2.71 -5.82 10.51
N LEU A 332 1.73 -6.67 10.84
CA LEU A 332 0.45 -6.24 11.41
C LEU A 332 0.55 -5.82 12.87
N PHE A 333 1.60 -6.26 13.57
CA PHE A 333 1.90 -5.84 14.94
C PHE A 333 2.74 -4.56 14.93
N GLU A 334 3.75 -4.48 14.08
CA GLU A 334 4.65 -3.34 13.98
C GLU A 334 3.91 -2.09 13.46
N ALA A 335 2.98 -2.23 12.50
CA ALA A 335 2.18 -1.13 11.99
C ALA A 335 1.36 -0.37 13.06
N LYS A 336 1.06 -1.02 14.20
CA LYS A 336 0.30 -0.45 15.31
C LYS A 336 1.15 0.32 16.30
N LYS A 337 2.47 0.16 16.25
CA LYS A 337 3.39 0.81 17.19
C LYS A 337 3.67 2.26 16.76
N PRO A 338 3.94 3.16 17.73
CA PRO A 338 4.53 4.45 17.41
C PRO A 338 5.92 4.25 16.81
N ASN A 339 6.35 5.20 15.97
CA ASN A 339 7.69 5.24 15.39
C ASN A 339 8.77 5.79 16.35
N PHE A 340 8.37 6.17 17.56
CA PHE A 340 9.24 6.68 18.60
C PHE A 340 8.93 5.94 19.89
N ASP A 341 9.91 5.20 20.38
CA ASP A 341 9.83 4.50 21.66
C ASP A 341 10.25 5.46 22.78
N LYS A 342 9.29 5.82 23.63
CA LYS A 342 9.52 6.71 24.76
C LYS A 342 10.33 6.05 25.87
N ALA A 343 10.28 4.73 26.00
CA ALA A 343 10.98 4.00 27.06
C ALA A 343 12.48 3.95 26.80
N THR A 344 12.86 3.73 25.54
CA THR A 344 14.25 3.72 25.09
C THR A 344 14.73 5.07 24.58
N ASN A 345 13.81 6.03 24.35
CA ASN A 345 14.07 7.32 23.72
C ASN A 345 14.65 7.18 22.29
N THR A 346 14.17 6.21 21.51
CA THR A 346 14.70 5.88 20.17
C THR A 346 13.66 5.96 19.06
N TYR A 347 14.11 6.31 17.85
CA TYR A 347 13.31 6.16 16.64
C TYR A 347 13.35 4.71 16.14
N GLN A 348 12.19 4.22 15.71
CA GLN A 348 12.01 2.88 15.16
C GLN A 348 11.48 3.00 13.72
N PRO A 349 12.24 2.59 12.69
CA PRO A 349 11.80 2.70 11.31
C PRO A 349 10.75 1.63 10.96
N THR A 350 10.78 0.47 11.61
CA THR A 350 9.96 -0.71 11.28
C THR A 350 8.45 -0.47 11.39
N PRO A 351 7.91 0.27 12.38
CA PRO A 351 6.49 0.64 12.39
C PRO A 351 6.04 1.43 11.15
N MET A 352 6.85 2.41 10.71
CA MET A 352 6.52 3.26 9.57
C MET A 352 6.70 2.50 8.25
N ILE A 353 7.73 1.66 8.13
CA ILE A 353 7.90 0.74 6.99
C ILE A 353 6.69 -0.20 6.86
N SER A 354 6.20 -0.72 7.99
CA SER A 354 5.02 -1.60 8.01
C SER A 354 3.77 -0.89 7.50
N ARG A 355 3.50 0.34 7.97
CA ARG A 355 2.37 1.15 7.50
C ARG A 355 2.51 1.53 6.03
N ALA A 356 3.70 1.93 5.59
CA ALA A 356 4.00 2.23 4.19
C ALA A 356 3.66 1.05 3.27
N LEU A 357 4.10 -0.17 3.63
CA LEU A 357 3.81 -1.37 2.85
C LEU A 357 2.30 -1.68 2.81
N LEU A 358 1.60 -1.61 3.95
CA LEU A 358 0.15 -1.82 3.99
C LEU A 358 -0.62 -0.80 3.15
N LEU A 359 -0.22 0.47 3.18
CA LEU A 359 -0.78 1.52 2.33
C LEU A 359 -0.46 1.28 0.84
N LEU A 360 0.75 0.85 0.51
CA LEU A 360 1.16 0.52 -0.86
C LEU A 360 0.41 -0.69 -1.40
N ARG A 361 0.12 -1.69 -0.56
CA ARG A 361 -0.77 -2.81 -0.92
C ARG A 361 -2.13 -2.30 -1.35
N LEU A 362 -2.73 -1.38 -0.58
CA LEU A 362 -4.02 -0.77 -0.90
C LEU A 362 -3.97 0.08 -2.17
N ALA A 363 -2.93 0.91 -2.32
CA ALA A 363 -2.73 1.71 -3.53
C ALA A 363 -2.55 0.83 -4.77
N SER A 364 -1.84 -0.29 -4.64
CA SER A 364 -1.63 -1.24 -5.73
C SER A 364 -2.92 -1.95 -6.13
N GLY A 365 -3.73 -2.38 -5.15
CA GLY A 365 -5.05 -2.96 -5.42
C GLY A 365 -6.05 -1.95 -6.03
N ASN A 366 -5.98 -0.67 -5.65
CA ASN A 366 -6.73 0.39 -6.32
C ASN A 366 -6.29 0.55 -7.77
N CYS A 367 -4.97 0.57 -8.03
CA CYS A 367 -4.45 0.61 -9.41
C CYS A 367 -4.93 -0.59 -10.22
N GLU A 368 -4.82 -1.81 -9.68
CA GLU A 368 -5.30 -3.04 -10.32
C GLU A 368 -6.78 -2.95 -10.68
N SER A 369 -7.63 -2.51 -9.75
CA SER A 369 -9.07 -2.28 -10.00
C SER A 369 -9.26 -1.32 -11.17
N MET A 370 -8.56 -0.17 -11.15
CA MET A 370 -8.71 0.84 -12.19
C MET A 370 -8.29 0.34 -13.57
N LEU A 371 -7.16 -0.35 -13.65
CA LEU A 371 -6.64 -0.87 -14.91
C LEU A 371 -7.58 -1.94 -15.48
N LYS A 372 -8.11 -2.83 -14.62
CA LYS A 372 -9.11 -3.83 -15.01
C LYS A 372 -10.39 -3.20 -15.52
N GLU A 373 -10.94 -2.22 -14.79
CA GLU A 373 -12.15 -1.51 -15.17
C GLU A 373 -12.00 -0.73 -16.48
N SER A 374 -10.79 -0.25 -16.78
CA SER A 374 -10.46 0.45 -18.03
C SER A 374 -10.00 -0.49 -19.15
N ASN A 375 -10.06 -1.81 -18.94
CA ASN A 375 -9.58 -2.85 -19.85
C ASN A 375 -8.12 -2.62 -20.32
N ILE A 376 -7.26 -2.11 -19.44
CA ILE A 376 -5.82 -1.96 -19.66
C ILE A 376 -5.13 -3.25 -19.22
N LYS A 377 -4.30 -3.80 -20.10
CA LYS A 377 -3.55 -5.04 -19.92
C LYS A 377 -2.05 -4.76 -19.75
N LYS A 378 -1.28 -5.80 -19.39
CA LYS A 378 0.19 -5.75 -19.32
C LYS A 378 0.82 -5.08 -20.54
N ASP A 379 0.47 -5.55 -21.74
CA ASP A 379 1.07 -5.09 -23.00
C ASP A 379 0.81 -3.61 -23.28
N ASP A 380 -0.35 -3.08 -22.87
CA ASP A 380 -0.66 -1.66 -23.03
C ASP A 380 0.31 -0.76 -22.25
N LEU A 381 0.96 -1.28 -21.20
CA LEU A 381 1.88 -0.54 -20.33
C LEU A 381 3.35 -0.93 -20.52
N GLU A 382 3.70 -1.74 -21.53
CA GLU A 382 5.07 -2.21 -21.78
C GLU A 382 6.07 -1.07 -21.93
N PHE A 383 5.65 0.01 -22.60
CA PHE A 383 6.45 1.22 -22.77
C PHE A 383 6.97 1.81 -21.45
N TRP A 384 6.24 1.57 -20.35
CA TRP A 384 6.58 2.01 -19.01
C TRP A 384 7.25 0.91 -18.20
N TRP A 385 6.60 -0.25 -18.02
CA TRP A 385 7.12 -1.27 -17.10
C TRP A 385 8.43 -1.88 -17.61
N GLY A 386 8.60 -2.03 -18.93
CA GLY A 386 9.84 -2.53 -19.52
C GLY A 386 11.03 -1.62 -19.22
N LYS A 387 10.83 -0.30 -19.39
CA LYS A 387 11.82 0.72 -19.06
C LYS A 387 12.04 0.86 -17.55
N TYR A 388 10.97 0.71 -16.76
CA TYR A 388 11.04 0.75 -15.30
C TYR A 388 11.96 -0.36 -14.77
N GLY A 389 11.71 -1.61 -15.16
CA GLY A 389 12.53 -2.72 -14.68
C GLY A 389 13.97 -2.67 -15.18
N ASN A 390 14.20 -2.25 -16.43
CA ASN A 390 15.57 -2.04 -16.92
C ASN A 390 16.31 -0.95 -16.12
N LYS A 391 15.68 0.22 -15.92
CA LYS A 391 16.25 1.33 -15.14
C LYS A 391 16.60 0.93 -13.71
N HIS A 392 15.76 0.08 -13.10
CA HIS A 392 15.95 -0.38 -11.72
C HIS A 392 16.83 -1.64 -11.61
N GLY A 393 17.36 -2.15 -12.73
CA GLY A 393 18.25 -3.31 -12.77
C GLY A 393 17.54 -4.61 -12.40
N PHE A 394 16.26 -4.74 -12.76
CA PHE A 394 15.52 -5.99 -12.55
C PHE A 394 15.84 -7.03 -13.60
N TRP A 395 16.09 -6.54 -14.82
CA TRP A 395 16.45 -7.30 -16.01
C TRP A 395 17.29 -6.45 -16.95
N SER A 396 18.03 -7.12 -17.83
CA SER A 396 18.71 -6.50 -18.96
C SER A 396 17.73 -6.11 -20.07
N GLU A 397 18.17 -5.27 -21.01
CA GLU A 397 17.34 -4.85 -22.13
C GLU A 397 16.80 -6.06 -22.91
N ASN A 398 15.49 -6.06 -23.18
CA ASN A 398 14.76 -7.14 -23.87
C ASN A 398 14.81 -8.53 -23.18
N ASN A 399 15.17 -8.61 -21.89
CA ASN A 399 15.22 -9.86 -21.13
C ASN A 399 14.28 -9.83 -19.91
N PHE A 400 13.03 -9.40 -20.11
CA PHE A 400 12.01 -9.36 -19.06
C PHE A 400 11.18 -10.66 -19.05
N PRO A 401 10.58 -11.04 -17.89
CA PRO A 401 9.80 -12.27 -17.80
C PRO A 401 8.42 -12.15 -18.46
N ASP A 402 7.88 -13.30 -18.90
CA ASP A 402 6.55 -13.41 -19.49
C ASP A 402 5.45 -13.11 -18.47
N ASP A 403 5.61 -13.52 -17.21
CA ASP A 403 4.79 -13.10 -16.07
C ASP A 403 5.62 -12.20 -15.15
N LEU A 404 5.15 -10.99 -14.84
CA LEU A 404 5.88 -10.08 -13.96
C LEU A 404 5.92 -10.56 -12.50
N LYS A 405 5.08 -11.53 -12.12
CA LYS A 405 5.16 -12.23 -10.82
C LYS A 405 6.42 -13.06 -10.69
N ASP A 406 6.99 -13.55 -11.80
CA ASP A 406 8.23 -14.34 -11.77
C ASP A 406 9.43 -13.54 -11.30
N ALA A 407 9.35 -12.19 -11.35
CA ALA A 407 10.35 -11.31 -10.74
C ALA A 407 10.50 -11.50 -9.21
N TRP A 408 9.57 -12.20 -8.56
CA TRP A 408 9.66 -12.61 -7.16
C TRP A 408 10.61 -13.80 -6.93
N ALA A 409 10.80 -14.70 -7.89
CA ALA A 409 11.56 -15.94 -7.68
C ALA A 409 13.00 -15.66 -7.22
N ASP A 410 13.68 -14.75 -7.91
CA ASP A 410 15.04 -14.29 -7.55
C ASP A 410 15.10 -13.63 -6.17
N LEU A 411 14.04 -12.89 -5.80
CA LEU A 411 13.94 -12.24 -4.51
C LEU A 411 13.78 -13.28 -3.41
N ARG A 412 12.89 -14.26 -3.58
CA ARG A 412 12.63 -15.34 -2.61
C ARG A 412 13.91 -16.05 -2.18
N ASP A 413 14.75 -16.43 -3.14
CA ASP A 413 16.00 -17.13 -2.86
C ASP A 413 16.99 -16.25 -2.09
N SER A 414 17.11 -14.98 -2.47
CA SER A 414 17.95 -14.02 -1.74
C SER A 414 17.44 -13.74 -0.32
N LEU A 415 16.13 -13.61 -0.10
CA LEU A 415 15.55 -13.46 1.24
C LEU A 415 15.88 -14.67 2.13
N LYS A 416 15.81 -15.88 1.56
CA LYS A 416 16.18 -17.12 2.26
C LYS A 416 17.66 -17.15 2.63
N ASN A 417 18.55 -16.80 1.70
CA ASN A 417 20.00 -16.75 1.95
C ASN A 417 20.35 -15.75 3.06
N ILE A 418 19.78 -14.56 3.02
CA ILE A 418 20.01 -13.53 4.05
C ILE A 418 19.48 -14.02 5.41
N ARG A 419 18.30 -14.65 5.48
CA ARG A 419 17.80 -15.24 6.74
C ARG A 419 18.75 -16.28 7.30
N GLN A 420 19.22 -17.20 6.45
CA GLN A 420 20.15 -18.24 6.86
C GLN A 420 21.44 -17.64 7.41
N PHE A 421 21.97 -16.63 6.74
CA PHE A 421 23.15 -15.90 7.21
C PHE A 421 22.91 -15.20 8.56
N CYS A 422 21.78 -14.49 8.70
CA CYS A 422 21.41 -13.86 9.96
C CYS A 422 21.23 -14.90 11.10
N ALA A 423 20.82 -16.13 10.79
CA ALA A 423 20.69 -17.19 11.79
C ALA A 423 22.06 -17.74 12.26
N SER A 424 23.05 -17.83 11.37
CA SER A 424 24.36 -18.41 11.67
C SER A 424 25.39 -17.42 12.22
N GLU A 425 25.24 -16.13 11.93
CA GLU A 425 26.25 -15.12 12.28
C GLU A 425 25.75 -14.13 13.36
N ASN A 426 26.71 -13.55 14.09
CA ASN A 426 26.45 -12.42 14.97
C ASN A 426 26.48 -11.11 14.16
N ILE A 427 25.29 -10.61 13.84
CA ILE A 427 25.12 -9.39 13.07
C ILE A 427 24.97 -8.22 14.00
N VAL A 428 25.90 -7.26 13.92
CA VAL A 428 25.87 -6.06 14.75
C VAL A 428 25.78 -4.77 13.92
N ASN A 429 26.20 -4.79 12.66
CA ASN A 429 26.17 -3.63 11.76
C ASN A 429 26.35 -4.07 10.29
N ILE A 430 26.39 -3.10 9.38
CA ILE A 430 26.60 -3.34 7.95
C ILE A 430 27.94 -4.02 7.63
N LYS A 431 29.01 -3.81 8.41
CA LYS A 431 30.29 -4.50 8.21
C LYS A 431 30.13 -6.01 8.39
N SER A 432 29.23 -6.44 9.28
CA SER A 432 28.89 -7.85 9.46
C SER A 432 28.26 -8.50 8.22
N PHE A 433 27.76 -7.71 7.26
CA PHE A 433 27.11 -8.19 6.04
C PHE A 433 28.06 -8.42 4.85
N GLU A 434 29.36 -8.11 4.99
CA GLU A 434 30.33 -8.24 3.88
C GLU A 434 30.49 -9.67 3.33
N LYS A 435 30.13 -10.68 4.12
CA LYS A 435 30.19 -12.09 3.72
C LYS A 435 28.98 -12.54 2.88
N ILE A 436 27.89 -11.77 2.85
CA ILE A 436 26.72 -12.11 2.02
C ILE A 436 27.06 -11.81 0.56
N PRO A 437 26.70 -12.69 -0.39
CA PRO A 437 26.82 -12.39 -1.81
C PRO A 437 26.19 -11.04 -2.17
N SER A 438 26.93 -10.22 -2.92
CA SER A 438 26.48 -8.87 -3.30
C SER A 438 25.15 -8.88 -4.07
N GLU A 439 24.89 -9.94 -4.83
CA GLU A 439 23.64 -10.15 -5.55
C GLU A 439 22.44 -10.29 -4.61
N ASP A 440 22.57 -11.02 -3.50
CA ASP A 440 21.51 -11.18 -2.52
C ASP A 440 21.17 -9.83 -1.85
N ILE A 441 22.20 -9.06 -1.52
CA ILE A 441 22.05 -7.70 -0.97
C ILE A 441 21.35 -6.78 -1.99
N LEU A 442 21.73 -6.85 -3.27
CA LEU A 442 21.14 -6.04 -4.32
C LEU A 442 19.65 -6.37 -4.49
N ARG A 443 19.30 -7.66 -4.56
CA ARG A 443 17.91 -8.11 -4.73
C ARG A 443 17.05 -7.74 -3.51
N PHE A 444 17.59 -7.86 -2.30
CA PHE A 444 16.88 -7.43 -1.08
C PHE A 444 16.49 -5.95 -1.10
N LYS A 445 17.31 -5.09 -1.72
CA LYS A 445 17.03 -3.65 -1.90
C LYS A 445 16.04 -3.35 -3.04
N GLN A 446 15.67 -4.34 -3.85
CA GLN A 446 14.81 -4.20 -5.02
C GLN A 446 13.35 -4.59 -4.75
N ILE A 447 12.85 -4.40 -3.53
CA ILE A 447 11.41 -4.63 -3.24
C ILE A 447 10.48 -3.78 -4.11
N ASN A 448 10.98 -2.72 -4.75
CA ASN A 448 10.20 -1.95 -5.71
C ASN A 448 9.77 -2.73 -6.96
N ARG A 449 10.24 -3.97 -7.16
CA ARG A 449 9.68 -4.92 -8.14
C ARG A 449 8.17 -5.16 -7.91
N VAL A 450 7.71 -5.08 -6.65
CA VAL A 450 6.29 -5.26 -6.29
C VAL A 450 5.38 -4.25 -7.00
N ALA A 451 5.89 -3.08 -7.38
CA ALA A 451 5.13 -2.08 -8.14
C ALA A 451 4.58 -2.61 -9.47
N LEU A 452 5.17 -3.70 -10.00
CA LEU A 452 4.83 -4.31 -11.27
C LEU A 452 3.67 -5.29 -11.11
N TRP A 453 3.90 -6.44 -10.45
CA TRP A 453 2.84 -7.44 -10.27
C TRP A 453 1.74 -6.95 -9.32
N GLY A 454 2.05 -6.03 -8.41
CA GLY A 454 1.12 -5.52 -7.42
C GLY A 454 -0.07 -4.78 -8.02
N ILE A 455 0.06 -4.20 -9.22
CA ILE A 455 -1.04 -3.53 -9.93
C ILE A 455 -1.73 -4.47 -10.95
N GLY A 456 -1.42 -5.77 -10.91
CA GLY A 456 -2.03 -6.80 -11.74
C GLY A 456 -1.48 -6.88 -13.17
N LEU A 457 -0.22 -6.48 -13.39
CA LEU A 457 0.50 -6.68 -14.64
C LEU A 457 1.16 -8.05 -14.74
#